data_AF-A0A916QP46-F1
#
_entry.id   AF-A0A916QP46-F1
#
_cell.length_a   1.000
_cell.length_b   1.000
_cell.length_c   1.000
_cell.angle_alpha   90.00
_cell.angle_beta   90.00
_cell.angle_gamma   90.00
#
_symmetry.space_group_name_H-M   'P 1'
#
loop_
_entity.id
_entity.type
_entity.pdbx_description
1 polymer ?
#
loop_
_entity_poly.entity_id
_entity_poly.type
_entity_poly.pdbx_seq_one_letter_code
_entity_poly.pdbx_strand_id
1 'polypeptide(L)'
;MEPISLILTALVTGAGEATAGSLVKDIYQNLKALIKRKFADNSLANMILEEHEKNPKTYQEPLKEKLIEGGIDKDEEVIKKAEELLEKLKSEEAATGLNIKVSGDVKGSIGDKTNIKGGVIGDVSGGQINMTF
;
A
#
# COMPACT_ATOMS: atom_id res chain seq x y z
N MET A 1 14.12 7.35 -0.55
CA MET A 1 13.69 6.01 -0.98
C MET A 1 14.40 5.71 -2.29
N GLU A 2 14.92 4.49 -2.47
CA GLU A 2 15.44 4.09 -3.79
C GLU A 2 14.27 3.94 -4.78
N PRO A 3 14.38 4.43 -6.03
CA PRO A 3 13.28 4.39 -7.01
C PRO A 3 12.80 2.96 -7.27
N ILE A 4 13.71 1.99 -7.22
CA ILE A 4 13.37 0.57 -7.35
C ILE A 4 12.53 0.03 -6.21
N SER A 5 12.87 0.39 -4.96
CA SER A 5 12.07 -0.04 -3.80
C SER A 5 10.69 0.57 -3.86
N LEU A 6 10.59 1.79 -4.38
CA LEU A 6 9.32 2.48 -4.59
C LEU A 6 8.43 1.71 -5.58
N ILE A 7 8.98 1.32 -6.73
CA ILE A 7 8.27 0.55 -7.75
C ILE A 7 7.84 -0.83 -7.22
N LEU A 8 8.73 -1.54 -6.52
CA LEU A 8 8.41 -2.84 -5.91
C LEU A 8 7.28 -2.70 -4.88
N THR A 9 7.37 -1.71 -3.99
CA THR A 9 6.33 -1.45 -2.98
C THR A 9 5.00 -1.12 -3.66
N ALA A 10 5.01 -0.26 -4.68
CA ALA A 10 3.83 0.12 -5.43
C ALA A 10 3.16 -1.09 -6.12
N LEU A 11 3.95 -2.03 -6.65
CA LEU A 11 3.43 -3.26 -7.25
C LEU A 11 2.80 -4.19 -6.23
N VAL A 12 3.44 -4.42 -5.07
CA VAL A 12 2.89 -5.26 -3.99
C VAL A 12 1.60 -4.66 -3.45
N THR A 13 1.65 -3.40 -3.02
CA THR A 13 0.50 -2.74 -2.39
C THR A 13 -0.62 -2.51 -3.40
N GLY A 14 -0.29 -2.05 -4.61
CA GLY A 14 -1.26 -1.85 -5.68
C GLY A 14 -1.98 -3.13 -6.12
N ALA A 15 -1.31 -4.28 -6.11
CA ALA A 15 -1.96 -5.56 -6.41
C ALA A 15 -2.97 -5.98 -5.34
N GLY A 16 -2.68 -5.71 -4.05
CA GLY A 16 -3.59 -6.01 -2.95
C GLY A 16 -4.80 -5.07 -2.88
N GLU A 17 -4.59 -3.79 -3.23
CA GLU A 17 -5.60 -2.73 -3.13
C GLU A 17 -6.39 -2.52 -4.43
N ALA A 18 -5.98 -3.12 -5.54
CA ALA A 18 -6.72 -3.17 -6.82
C ALA A 18 -8.02 -4.00 -6.75
N THR A 19 -8.72 -3.94 -5.62
CA THR A 19 -10.07 -4.46 -5.45
C THR A 19 -11.07 -3.54 -6.18
N ALA A 20 -12.16 -4.13 -6.68
CA ALA A 20 -12.92 -3.59 -7.80
C ALA A 20 -13.57 -2.22 -7.53
N GLY A 21 -13.09 -1.17 -8.21
CA GLY A 21 -13.82 0.10 -8.39
C GLY A 21 -13.01 1.39 -8.22
N SER A 22 -11.79 1.34 -7.69
CA SER A 22 -11.02 2.54 -7.32
C SER A 22 -10.10 3.06 -8.43
N LEU A 23 -9.81 4.37 -8.41
CA LEU A 23 -8.78 5.02 -9.23
C LEU A 23 -7.39 4.35 -9.09
N VAL A 24 -7.12 3.75 -7.94
CA VAL A 24 -5.93 2.93 -7.64
C VAL A 24 -5.74 1.80 -8.67
N LYS A 25 -6.82 1.12 -9.07
CA LYS A 25 -6.76 0.03 -10.05
C LYS A 25 -6.30 0.54 -11.42
N ASP A 26 -6.80 1.68 -11.85
CA ASP A 26 -6.45 2.25 -13.16
C ASP A 26 -4.96 2.62 -13.24
N ILE A 27 -4.46 3.26 -12.17
CA ILE A 27 -3.04 3.62 -12.05
C ILE A 27 -2.17 2.36 -12.00
N TYR A 28 -2.57 1.36 -11.20
CA TYR A 28 -1.85 0.08 -11.12
C TYR A 28 -1.80 -0.65 -12.47
N GLN A 29 -2.93 -0.73 -13.19
CA GLN A 29 -2.97 -1.36 -14.51
C GLN A 29 -2.09 -0.62 -15.53
N ASN A 30 -2.08 0.73 -15.48
CA ASN A 30 -1.17 1.53 -16.30
C ASN A 30 0.31 1.26 -15.97
N LEU A 31 0.67 1.27 -14.69
CA LEU A 31 2.03 0.95 -14.24
C LEU A 31 2.46 -0.45 -14.72
N LYS A 32 1.59 -1.45 -14.53
CA LYS A 32 1.82 -2.83 -14.98
C LYS A 32 1.99 -2.90 -16.49
N ALA A 33 1.16 -2.20 -17.26
CA ALA A 33 1.25 -2.17 -18.73
C ALA A 33 2.57 -1.54 -19.21
N LEU A 34 3.03 -0.46 -18.57
CA LEU A 34 4.33 0.16 -18.86
C LEU A 34 5.49 -0.81 -18.62
N ILE A 35 5.48 -1.48 -17.46
CA ILE A 35 6.49 -2.46 -17.10
C ILE A 35 6.45 -3.66 -18.06
N LYS A 36 5.26 -4.19 -18.38
CA LYS A 36 5.11 -5.29 -19.36
C LYS A 36 5.63 -4.90 -20.75
N ARG A 37 5.39 -3.66 -21.20
CA ARG A 37 5.89 -3.14 -22.47
C ARG A 37 7.41 -3.08 -22.50
N LYS A 38 8.04 -2.69 -21.39
CA LYS A 38 9.50 -2.66 -21.24
C LYS A 38 10.10 -4.07 -21.09
N PHE A 39 9.35 -4.99 -20.49
CA PHE A 39 9.67 -6.41 -20.44
C PHE A 39 9.21 -7.19 -21.67
N ALA A 40 8.76 -6.53 -22.74
CA ALA A 40 8.42 -7.20 -24.00
C ALA A 40 9.65 -7.91 -24.58
N ASP A 41 10.83 -7.31 -24.41
CA ASP A 41 12.13 -7.90 -24.78
C ASP A 41 12.67 -8.90 -23.73
N ASN A 42 11.96 -9.10 -22.61
CA ASN A 42 12.43 -9.94 -21.50
C ASN A 42 11.30 -10.79 -20.90
N SER A 43 11.00 -11.93 -21.53
CA SER A 43 9.96 -12.87 -21.07
C SER A 43 10.17 -13.38 -19.64
N LEU A 44 11.42 -13.52 -19.19
CA LEU A 44 11.72 -13.92 -17.81
C LEU A 44 11.23 -12.87 -16.81
N ALA A 45 11.42 -11.59 -17.11
CA ALA A 45 10.96 -10.51 -16.26
C ALA A 45 9.42 -10.46 -16.16
N ASN A 46 8.71 -10.73 -17.27
CA ASN A 46 7.25 -10.89 -17.25
C ASN A 46 6.81 -12.05 -16.35
N MET A 47 7.47 -13.21 -16.44
CA MET A 47 7.18 -14.36 -15.57
C MET A 47 7.44 -14.04 -14.09
N ILE A 48 8.57 -13.40 -13.78
CA ILE A 48 8.92 -13.01 -12.42
C ILE A 48 7.92 -12.00 -11.85
N LEU A 49 7.44 -11.05 -12.65
CA LEU A 49 6.39 -10.10 -12.24
C LEU A 49 5.11 -10.83 -11.80
N GLU A 50 4.67 -11.82 -12.58
CA GLU A 50 3.46 -12.60 -12.29
C GLU A 50 3.64 -13.53 -11.09
N GLU A 51 4.83 -14.12 -10.93
CA GLU A 51 5.17 -14.95 -9.78
C GLU A 51 5.34 -14.11 -8.50
N HIS A 52 5.81 -12.86 -8.63
CA HIS A 52 5.89 -11.91 -7.53
C HIS A 52 4.52 -11.50 -6.99
N GLU A 53 3.48 -11.41 -7.82
CA GLU A 53 2.11 -11.21 -7.33
C GLU A 53 1.63 -12.36 -6.44
N LYS A 54 2.08 -13.58 -6.72
CA LYS A 54 1.74 -14.77 -5.90
C LYS A 54 2.63 -14.92 -4.68
N ASN A 55 3.93 -14.65 -4.83
CA ASN A 55 4.96 -14.87 -3.81
C ASN A 55 5.94 -13.69 -3.79
N PRO A 56 5.54 -12.52 -3.25
CA PRO A 56 6.39 -11.33 -3.29
C PRO A 56 7.72 -11.55 -2.56
N LYS A 57 7.72 -12.27 -1.43
CA LYS A 57 8.94 -12.56 -0.66
C LYS A 57 10.00 -13.34 -1.43
N THR A 58 9.60 -14.27 -2.29
CA THR A 58 10.52 -15.14 -3.03
C THR A 58 11.03 -14.45 -4.31
N TYR A 59 10.17 -13.65 -4.95
CA TYR A 59 10.45 -13.07 -6.25
C TYR A 59 10.85 -11.59 -6.20
N GLN A 60 10.95 -10.97 -5.02
CA GLN A 60 11.34 -9.57 -4.87
C GLN A 60 12.77 -9.29 -5.35
N GLU A 61 13.75 -10.09 -4.92
CA GLU A 61 15.15 -9.94 -5.37
C GLU A 61 15.33 -10.14 -6.87
N PRO A 62 14.85 -11.24 -7.49
CA PRO A 62 15.00 -11.41 -8.93
C PRO A 62 14.18 -10.38 -9.72
N LEU A 63 13.03 -9.91 -9.22
CA LEU A 63 12.29 -8.83 -9.85
C LEU A 63 13.08 -7.52 -9.82
N LYS A 64 13.74 -7.21 -8.69
CA LYS A 64 14.62 -6.04 -8.56
C LYS A 64 15.71 -6.06 -9.62
N GLU A 65 16.43 -7.16 -9.76
CA GLU A 65 17.47 -7.27 -10.79
C GLU A 65 16.92 -7.04 -12.19
N LYS A 66 15.77 -7.66 -12.53
CA LYS A 66 15.16 -7.48 -13.85
C LYS A 66 14.70 -6.05 -14.12
N LEU A 67 14.22 -5.35 -13.10
CA LEU A 67 13.87 -3.93 -13.21
C LEU A 67 15.11 -3.07 -13.51
N ILE A 68 16.26 -3.35 -12.89
CA ILE A 68 17.55 -2.67 -13.18
C ILE A 68 18.00 -2.99 -14.60
N GLU A 69 18.02 -4.27 -14.97
CA GLU A 69 18.44 -4.72 -16.30
C GLU A 69 17.57 -4.12 -17.41
N GLY A 70 16.26 -3.98 -17.17
CA GLY A 70 15.32 -3.34 -18.07
C GLY A 70 15.36 -1.80 -18.06
N GLY A 71 16.20 -1.19 -17.22
CA GLY A 71 16.29 0.27 -17.06
C GLY A 71 15.02 0.92 -16.49
N ILE A 72 14.15 0.12 -15.86
CA ILE A 72 12.89 0.57 -15.27
C ILE A 72 13.17 1.48 -14.07
N ASP A 73 14.28 1.26 -13.37
CA ASP A 73 14.71 2.06 -12.22
C ASP A 73 15.09 3.50 -12.55
N LYS A 74 15.32 3.79 -13.84
CA LYS A 74 15.68 5.10 -14.38
C LYS A 74 14.56 5.72 -15.20
N ASP A 75 13.48 4.98 -15.42
CA ASP A 75 12.36 5.44 -16.23
C ASP A 75 11.47 6.36 -15.39
N GLU A 76 11.61 7.67 -15.61
CA GLU A 76 10.88 8.69 -14.85
C GLU A 76 9.36 8.53 -14.96
N GLU A 77 8.85 8.03 -16.09
CA GLU A 77 7.42 7.78 -16.28
C GLU A 77 6.94 6.67 -15.34
N VAL A 78 7.73 5.59 -15.21
CA VAL A 78 7.43 4.47 -14.30
C VAL A 78 7.53 4.91 -12.85
N ILE A 79 8.61 5.62 -12.47
CA ILE A 79 8.81 6.11 -11.10
C ILE A 79 7.64 7.00 -10.68
N LYS A 80 7.29 7.97 -11.53
CA LYS A 80 6.20 8.92 -11.25
C LYS A 80 4.85 8.21 -11.11
N LYS A 81 4.58 7.19 -11.94
CA LYS A 81 3.36 6.38 -11.83
C LYS A 81 3.33 5.53 -10.56
N ALA A 82 4.46 4.98 -10.14
CA ALA A 82 4.58 4.26 -8.88
C ALA A 82 4.37 5.19 -7.67
N GLU A 83 4.89 6.42 -7.72
CA GLU A 83 4.66 7.45 -6.69
C GLU A 83 3.19 7.84 -6.61
N GLU A 84 2.56 8.14 -7.76
CA GLU A 84 1.14 8.48 -7.85
C GLU A 84 0.26 7.37 -7.26
N LEU A 85 0.60 6.11 -7.54
CA LEU A 85 -0.10 4.95 -6.98
C LEU A 85 0.01 4.91 -5.45
N LEU A 86 1.22 5.02 -4.91
CA LEU A 86 1.45 4.99 -3.46
C LEU A 86 0.83 6.19 -2.74
N GLU A 87 0.81 7.37 -3.37
CA GLU A 87 0.16 8.55 -2.80
C GLU A 87 -1.35 8.36 -2.69
N LYS A 88 -1.99 7.79 -3.72
CA LYS A 88 -3.42 7.45 -3.67
C LYS A 88 -3.73 6.38 -2.64
N LEU A 89 -2.92 5.34 -2.57
CA LEU A 89 -3.03 4.29 -1.55
C LEU A 89 -2.95 4.88 -0.13
N LYS A 90 -1.93 5.69 0.15
CA LYS A 90 -1.80 6.37 1.45
C LYS A 90 -3.01 7.27 1.76
N SER A 91 -3.53 7.97 0.76
CA SER A 91 -4.69 8.84 0.94
C SER A 91 -5.98 8.05 1.19
N GLU A 92 -6.14 6.88 0.57
CA GLU A 92 -7.30 6.00 0.72
C GLU A 92 -7.22 5.20 2.04
N GLU A 93 -6.05 4.69 2.41
CA GLU A 93 -5.78 4.08 3.73
C GLU A 93 -5.98 5.09 4.87
N ALA A 94 -5.49 6.33 4.73
CA ALA A 94 -5.68 7.38 5.72
C ALA A 94 -7.15 7.81 5.84
N ALA A 95 -7.91 7.77 4.74
CA ALA A 95 -9.33 8.13 4.74
C ALA A 95 -10.24 7.01 5.28
N THR A 96 -9.84 5.74 5.13
CA THR A 96 -10.64 4.57 5.54
C THR A 96 -10.31 4.06 6.94
N GLY A 97 -9.24 4.54 7.59
CA GLY A 97 -8.88 4.15 8.95
C GLY A 97 -8.61 2.65 9.10
N LEU A 98 -8.34 1.95 7.99
CA LEU A 98 -8.06 0.53 8.02
C LEU A 98 -6.66 0.34 8.60
N ASN A 99 -6.66 -0.22 9.80
CA ASN A 99 -5.47 -0.68 10.49
C ASN A 99 -4.90 -1.86 9.68
N ILE A 100 -4.16 -1.61 8.60
CA ILE A 100 -3.35 -2.64 7.96
C ILE A 100 -2.26 -2.98 8.96
N LYS A 101 -2.55 -4.01 9.76
CA LYS A 101 -1.63 -4.70 10.65
C LYS A 101 -0.60 -5.41 9.77
N VAL A 102 0.32 -4.64 9.18
CA VAL A 102 1.57 -5.13 8.64
C VAL A 102 2.22 -5.92 9.79
N SER A 103 2.15 -7.25 9.68
CA SER A 103 2.81 -8.18 10.60
C SER A 103 4.31 -8.12 10.35
N GLY A 104 4.91 -7.02 10.75
CA GLY A 104 6.32 -6.73 10.69
C GLY A 104 6.60 -5.60 11.65
N ASP A 105 6.70 -5.95 12.94
CA ASP A 105 7.37 -5.22 14.01
C ASP A 105 7.46 -3.68 13.88
N VAL A 106 6.35 -2.99 13.60
CA VAL A 106 6.34 -1.53 13.76
C VAL A 106 6.07 -1.28 15.24
N LYS A 107 7.16 -1.23 16.00
CA LYS A 107 7.25 -0.51 17.28
C LYS A 107 7.05 0.98 17.01
N GLY A 108 5.84 1.34 16.59
CA GLY A 108 5.35 2.71 16.54
C GLY A 108 4.61 2.94 17.83
N SER A 109 5.28 3.52 18.81
CA SER A 109 4.64 4.05 20.01
C SER A 109 3.50 4.97 19.55
N ILE A 110 2.25 4.55 19.78
CA ILE A 110 1.08 5.43 19.70
C ILE A 110 1.17 6.36 20.92
N GLY A 111 2.05 7.36 20.78
CA GLY A 111 2.15 8.49 21.68
C GLY A 111 1.03 9.48 21.36
N ASP A 112 -0.06 9.34 22.11
CA ASP A 112 -0.81 10.45 22.68
C ASP A 112 -1.60 11.40 21.75
N LYS A 113 -2.93 11.35 21.95
CA LYS A 113 -3.97 12.41 21.78
C LYS A 113 -4.76 12.46 20.47
N THR A 114 -5.46 11.38 20.11
CA THR A 114 -6.70 11.53 19.34
C THR A 114 -7.85 11.89 20.29
N ASN A 115 -8.15 13.19 20.32
CA ASN A 115 -9.39 13.72 20.91
C ASN A 115 -10.57 13.13 20.13
N ILE A 116 -11.19 12.09 20.68
CA ILE A 116 -12.44 11.52 20.18
C ILE A 116 -13.58 12.47 20.59
N LYS A 117 -13.75 13.55 19.83
CA LYS A 117 -14.97 14.38 19.91
C LYS A 117 -15.99 13.81 18.92
N GLY A 118 -16.81 12.88 19.40
CA GLY A 118 -17.87 12.28 18.60
C GLY A 118 -18.57 11.14 19.32
N GLY A 119 -19.36 11.47 20.33
CA GLY A 119 -20.13 10.48 21.08
C GLY A 119 -21.11 11.15 22.05
N VAL A 120 -22.14 11.80 21.53
CA VAL A 120 -23.38 12.00 22.29
C VAL A 120 -24.21 10.75 22.09
N ILE A 121 -24.18 9.81 23.04
CA ILE A 121 -25.27 8.85 23.25
C ILE A 121 -25.32 8.48 24.74
N GLY A 122 -26.42 8.89 25.41
CA GLY A 122 -26.97 8.20 26.57
C GLY A 122 -26.45 8.62 27.95
N ASP A 123 -27.04 9.67 28.50
CA ASP A 123 -27.09 9.94 29.93
C ASP A 123 -27.72 8.72 30.65
N VAL A 124 -26.91 7.93 31.37
CA VAL A 124 -27.41 6.87 32.26
C VAL A 124 -27.71 7.50 33.61
N SER A 125 -28.74 8.35 33.65
CA SER A 125 -29.31 8.87 34.88
C SER A 125 -30.06 7.78 35.63
N GLY A 126 -29.71 7.61 36.90
CA GLY A 126 -30.49 6.92 37.92
C GLY A 126 -30.01 5.51 38.22
N GLY A 127 -29.44 5.19 39.37
CA GLY A 127 -29.19 5.98 40.56
C GLY A 127 -28.76 5.01 41.65
N GLN A 128 -27.60 5.23 42.26
CA GLN A 128 -27.24 4.71 43.57
C GLN A 128 -26.28 5.69 44.23
N ILE A 129 -26.81 6.56 45.10
CA ILE A 129 -26.09 7.21 46.19
C ILE A 129 -27.09 7.29 47.36
N ASN A 130 -26.97 6.42 48.35
CA ASN A 130 -26.12 6.48 49.55
C ASN A 130 -26.89 7.05 50.77
N MET A 131 -26.89 6.24 51.81
CA MET A 131 -27.53 6.41 53.11
C MET A 131 -26.77 7.44 53.95
N THR A 132 -27.45 8.40 54.61
CA THR A 132 -26.86 9.22 55.68
C THR A 132 -27.95 9.93 56.54
N PHE A 133 -27.95 9.56 57.83
CA PHE A 133 -28.66 10.05 59.03
C PHE A 133 -30.16 9.84 59.17
#